data_AF-A0A2A4WY75-F1
#
_entry.id   AF-A0A2A4WY75-F1
#
_cell.length_a   1.000
_cell.length_b   1.000
_cell.length_c   1.000
_cell.angle_alpha   90.00
_cell.angle_beta   90.00
_cell.angle_gamma   90.00
#
_symmetry.space_group_name_H-M   'P 1'
#
loop_
_entity.id
_entity.type
_entity.pdbx_description
1 polymer ?
#
loop_
_entity_poly.entity_id
_entity_poly.type
_entity_poly.pdbx_seq_one_letter_code
_entity_poly.pdbx_strand_id
1 'polypeptide(L)'
;MRISCLSLLSFLFLASTVGAAEIRDANRLLRVSNVASQFESMTLLQTRNIIRTYSSIVAMSADLELPQWIKIEIAHCYERAFAWEKFEEGIAEIFLENFSKAEMNLLTNFYQSEGLSPTEIANFKAAIAKGVRIQQLTADYIFANSEGCAEHDIDLILSFLADPQLKPENTLAVE
;
A
#
# COMPACT_ATOMS: atom_id res chain seq x y z
N MET A 1 45.06 -39.30 -23.81
CA MET A 1 44.70 -39.23 -22.37
C MET A 1 45.15 -37.89 -21.81
N ARG A 2 44.20 -37.01 -21.48
CA ARG A 2 44.27 -36.04 -20.37
C ARG A 2 42.87 -35.44 -20.19
N ILE A 3 42.28 -35.75 -19.04
CA ILE A 3 41.00 -35.26 -18.51
C ILE A 3 41.29 -33.94 -17.81
N SER A 4 40.43 -32.92 -17.95
CA SER A 4 40.15 -31.82 -16.99
C SER A 4 39.46 -30.67 -17.73
N CYS A 5 38.46 -29.96 -17.23
CA CYS A 5 37.61 -30.07 -16.05
C CYS A 5 36.40 -29.20 -16.40
N LEU A 6 35.23 -29.80 -16.61
CA LEU A 6 33.96 -29.07 -16.67
C LEU A 6 33.67 -28.60 -15.24
N SER A 7 33.94 -27.32 -14.94
CA SER A 7 33.49 -26.71 -13.69
C SER A 7 32.07 -26.20 -13.88
N LEU A 8 31.11 -27.00 -13.40
CA LEU A 8 29.76 -26.53 -13.09
C LEU A 8 29.86 -25.45 -12.01
N LEU A 9 29.63 -24.19 -12.39
CA LEU A 9 29.27 -23.13 -11.47
C LEU A 9 27.76 -23.23 -11.21
N SER A 10 27.39 -24.12 -10.30
CA SER A 10 26.05 -24.18 -9.72
C SER A 10 25.89 -22.98 -8.78
N PHE A 11 25.31 -21.89 -9.28
CA PHE A 11 24.76 -20.84 -8.43
C PHE A 11 23.58 -21.44 -7.63
N LEU A 12 23.87 -21.93 -6.43
CA LEU A 12 22.86 -22.20 -5.42
C LEU A 12 22.32 -20.85 -4.95
N PHE A 13 21.24 -20.38 -5.58
CA PHE A 13 20.38 -19.37 -4.99
C PHE A 13 19.77 -19.96 -3.71
N LEU A 14 20.41 -19.69 -2.57
CA LEU A 14 19.75 -19.73 -1.27
C LEU A 14 18.77 -18.56 -1.21
N ALA A 15 17.70 -18.62 -2.00
CA ALA A 15 16.51 -17.85 -1.68
C ALA A 15 16.00 -18.45 -0.36
N SER A 16 16.00 -17.65 0.70
CA SER A 16 15.25 -17.96 1.91
C SER A 16 13.79 -18.11 1.50
N THR A 17 13.36 -19.35 1.26
CA THR A 17 11.95 -19.66 1.08
C THR A 17 11.31 -19.45 2.44
N VAL A 18 10.93 -18.21 2.75
CA VAL A 18 9.85 -17.98 3.70
C VAL A 18 8.74 -18.92 3.25
N GLY A 19 8.40 -19.89 4.08
CA GLY A 19 7.55 -20.98 3.63
C GLY A 19 6.18 -20.44 3.24
N ALA A 20 5.57 -21.05 2.24
CA ALA A 20 4.22 -20.71 1.80
C ALA A 20 3.18 -20.81 2.94
N ALA A 21 3.50 -21.55 4.01
CA ALA A 21 2.68 -21.64 5.20
C ALA A 21 2.74 -20.36 6.06
N GLU A 22 3.91 -19.76 6.20
CA GLU A 22 4.16 -18.55 6.96
C GLU A 22 3.45 -17.35 6.30
N ILE A 23 3.66 -17.13 5.00
CA ILE A 23 2.97 -16.06 4.25
C ILE A 23 1.45 -16.21 4.33
N ARG A 24 0.94 -17.44 4.26
CA ARG A 24 -0.50 -17.69 4.44
C ARG A 24 -1.00 -17.27 5.83
N ASP A 25 -0.22 -17.48 6.89
CA ASP A 25 -0.60 -17.11 8.24
C ASP A 25 -0.61 -15.56 8.41
N ALA A 26 0.35 -14.85 7.81
CA ALA A 26 0.34 -13.38 7.75
C ALA A 26 -0.86 -12.83 6.95
N ASN A 27 -1.13 -13.38 5.77
CA ASN A 27 -2.28 -13.01 4.95
C ASN A 27 -3.62 -13.29 5.64
N ARG A 28 -3.68 -14.37 6.44
CA ARG A 28 -4.86 -14.62 7.30
C ARG A 28 -5.04 -13.49 8.30
N LEU A 29 -3.97 -13.07 9.00
CA LEU A 29 -4.03 -11.98 9.96
C LEU A 29 -4.45 -10.66 9.29
N LEU A 30 -3.87 -10.31 8.14
CA LEU A 30 -4.25 -9.11 7.37
C LEU A 30 -5.73 -9.10 7.02
N ARG A 31 -6.27 -10.25 6.59
CA ARG A 31 -7.68 -10.40 6.23
C ARG A 31 -8.60 -10.24 7.44
N VAL A 32 -8.33 -10.94 8.55
CA VAL A 32 -9.22 -10.88 9.73
C VAL A 32 -9.13 -9.55 10.48
N SER A 33 -8.01 -8.83 10.36
CA SER A 33 -7.84 -7.48 10.92
C SER A 33 -8.42 -6.37 10.03
N ASN A 34 -8.94 -6.73 8.84
CA ASN A 34 -9.59 -5.82 7.90
C ASN A 34 -8.68 -4.66 7.44
N VAL A 35 -7.38 -4.91 7.29
CA VAL A 35 -6.39 -3.87 6.93
C VAL A 35 -6.63 -3.33 5.52
N ALA A 36 -6.92 -4.20 4.54
CA ALA A 36 -7.18 -3.80 3.15
C ALA A 36 -8.31 -2.76 3.06
N SER A 37 -9.46 -3.04 3.68
CA SER A 37 -10.60 -2.12 3.69
C SER A 37 -10.30 -0.79 4.40
N GLN A 38 -9.53 -0.83 5.49
CA GLN A 38 -9.10 0.40 6.17
C GLN A 38 -8.16 1.24 5.31
N PHE A 39 -7.23 0.58 4.62
CA PHE A 39 -6.30 1.22 3.69
C PHE A 39 -7.06 1.89 2.53
N GLU A 40 -7.94 1.16 1.85
CA GLU A 40 -8.77 1.70 0.75
C GLU A 40 -9.65 2.88 1.20
N SER A 41 -10.29 2.76 2.36
CA SER A 41 -11.12 3.83 2.94
C SER A 41 -10.29 5.08 3.26
N MET A 42 -9.08 4.89 3.80
CA MET A 42 -8.17 6.00 4.10
C MET A 42 -7.66 6.65 2.82
N THR A 43 -7.27 5.87 1.81
CA THR A 43 -6.86 6.37 0.49
C THR A 43 -7.97 7.23 -0.11
N LEU A 44 -9.21 6.74 -0.14
CA LEU A 44 -10.36 7.50 -0.64
C LEU A 44 -10.58 8.81 0.12
N LEU A 45 -10.47 8.79 1.45
CA LEU A 45 -10.59 9.99 2.28
C LEU A 45 -9.47 11.01 1.96
N GLN A 46 -8.23 10.56 1.84
CA GLN A 46 -7.09 11.43 1.53
C GLN A 46 -7.22 12.03 0.12
N THR A 47 -7.58 11.23 -0.87
CA THR A 47 -7.83 11.71 -2.24
C THR A 47 -8.90 12.81 -2.27
N ARG A 48 -9.99 12.66 -1.53
CA ARG A 48 -11.01 13.72 -1.39
C ARG A 48 -10.47 14.99 -0.76
N ASN A 49 -9.63 14.86 0.27
CA ASN A 49 -9.00 16.01 0.93
C ASN A 49 -8.03 16.73 0.00
N ILE A 50 -7.27 16.00 -0.81
CA ILE A 50 -6.35 16.54 -1.82
C ILE A 50 -7.14 17.34 -2.86
N ILE A 51 -8.17 16.73 -3.45
CA ILE A 51 -9.05 17.41 -4.42
C ILE A 51 -9.68 18.69 -3.84
N ARG A 52 -10.16 18.63 -2.59
CA ARG A 52 -10.71 19.81 -1.89
C ARG A 52 -9.66 20.91 -1.72
N THR A 53 -8.43 20.52 -1.37
CA THR A 53 -7.32 21.44 -1.18
C THR A 53 -6.95 22.13 -2.48
N TYR A 54 -6.75 21.39 -3.57
CA TYR A 54 -6.49 21.97 -4.88
C TYR A 54 -7.62 22.85 -5.37
N SER A 55 -8.88 22.43 -5.21
CA SER A 55 -10.04 23.24 -5.58
C SER A 55 -10.05 24.58 -4.83
N SER A 56 -9.72 24.56 -3.53
CA SER A 56 -9.60 25.78 -2.72
C SER A 56 -8.46 26.68 -3.19
N ILE A 57 -7.30 26.11 -3.51
CA ILE A 57 -6.13 26.86 -4.00
C ILE A 57 -6.47 27.54 -5.33
N VAL A 58 -7.06 26.81 -6.29
CA VAL A 58 -7.41 27.34 -7.61
C VAL A 58 -8.46 28.46 -7.49
N ALA A 59 -9.50 28.26 -6.67
CA ALA A 59 -10.50 29.29 -6.41
C ALA A 59 -9.88 30.56 -5.79
N MET A 60 -8.99 30.41 -4.82
CA MET A 60 -8.37 31.55 -4.13
C MET A 60 -7.31 32.27 -4.97
N SER A 61 -6.59 31.56 -5.84
CA SER A 61 -5.45 32.10 -6.59
C SER A 61 -5.81 32.62 -7.97
N ALA A 62 -6.84 32.05 -8.61
CA ALA A 62 -7.20 32.35 -9.99
C ALA A 62 -8.69 32.73 -10.17
N ASP A 63 -9.52 32.70 -9.12
CA ASP A 63 -10.97 32.92 -9.20
C ASP A 63 -11.67 31.97 -10.18
N LEU A 64 -11.17 30.73 -10.26
CA LEU A 64 -11.69 29.66 -11.11
C LEU A 64 -12.17 28.48 -10.26
N GLU A 65 -13.14 27.72 -10.79
CA GLU A 65 -13.49 26.41 -10.23
C GLU A 65 -12.67 25.32 -10.92
N LEU A 66 -12.10 24.40 -10.13
CA LEU A 66 -11.45 23.22 -10.68
C LEU A 66 -12.48 22.32 -11.41
N PRO A 67 -12.33 22.06 -12.72
CA PRO A 67 -13.27 21.28 -13.49
C PRO A 67 -13.44 19.84 -12.98
N GLN A 68 -14.63 19.28 -13.15
CA GLN A 68 -14.94 17.92 -12.69
C GLN A 68 -14.05 16.85 -13.33
N TRP A 69 -13.65 17.02 -14.58
CA TRP A 69 -12.77 16.07 -15.26
C TRP A 69 -11.38 16.00 -14.60
N ILE A 70 -10.81 17.14 -14.18
CA ILE A 70 -9.53 17.16 -13.44
C ILE A 70 -9.68 16.47 -12.08
N LYS A 71 -10.79 16.73 -11.37
CA LYS A 71 -11.08 16.06 -10.08
C LYS A 71 -11.14 14.54 -10.25
N ILE A 72 -11.68 14.05 -11.37
CA ILE A 72 -11.75 12.62 -11.70
C ILE A 72 -10.37 12.06 -12.05
N GLU A 73 -9.58 12.75 -12.87
CA GLU A 73 -8.22 12.30 -13.22
C GLU A 73 -7.32 12.19 -11.99
N ILE A 74 -7.36 13.19 -11.10
CA ILE A 74 -6.68 13.14 -9.80
C ILE A 74 -7.15 11.91 -9.01
N ALA A 75 -8.46 11.69 -8.90
CA ALA A 75 -8.99 10.55 -8.16
C ALA A 75 -8.50 9.20 -8.72
N HIS A 76 -8.49 9.04 -10.04
CA HIS A 76 -8.01 7.85 -10.70
C HIS A 76 -6.51 7.64 -10.55
N CYS A 77 -5.71 8.70 -10.51
CA CYS A 77 -4.29 8.56 -10.23
C CYS A 77 -4.08 7.91 -8.85
N TYR A 78 -4.68 8.45 -7.79
CA TYR A 78 -4.51 7.91 -6.44
C TYR A 78 -5.10 6.50 -6.28
N GLU A 79 -6.25 6.21 -6.91
CA GLU A 79 -6.82 4.86 -6.96
C GLU A 79 -5.82 3.83 -7.50
N ARG A 80 -5.13 4.16 -8.60
CA ARG A 80 -4.11 3.26 -9.19
C ARG A 80 -2.81 3.23 -8.39
N ALA A 81 -2.33 4.39 -7.94
CA ALA A 81 -1.06 4.50 -7.24
C ALA A 81 -1.09 3.84 -5.85
N PHE A 82 -2.27 3.82 -5.22
CA PHE A 82 -2.50 3.27 -3.89
C PHE A 82 -3.48 2.09 -3.90
N ALA A 83 -3.48 1.27 -4.96
CA ALA A 83 -4.22 0.00 -4.97
C ALA A 83 -3.62 -0.99 -3.95
N TRP A 84 -4.46 -1.62 -3.12
CA TRP A 84 -4.01 -2.48 -2.02
C TRP A 84 -3.10 -3.62 -2.48
N GLU A 85 -3.41 -4.20 -3.64
CA GLU A 85 -2.71 -5.35 -4.21
C GLU A 85 -1.23 -5.06 -4.51
N LYS A 86 -0.86 -3.78 -4.67
CA LYS A 86 0.54 -3.37 -4.86
C LYS A 86 1.36 -3.47 -3.56
N PHE A 87 0.70 -3.47 -2.41
CA PHE A 87 1.37 -3.42 -1.10
C PHE A 87 1.15 -4.66 -0.25
N GLU A 88 0.12 -5.47 -0.53
CA GLU A 88 -0.27 -6.62 0.28
C GLU A 88 0.90 -7.56 0.60
N GLU A 89 1.67 -7.95 -0.42
CA GLU A 89 2.79 -8.89 -0.27
C GLU A 89 3.87 -8.35 0.68
N GLY A 90 4.37 -7.14 0.43
CA GLY A 90 5.40 -6.53 1.29
C GLY A 90 4.90 -6.24 2.71
N ILE A 91 3.61 -5.92 2.89
CA ILE A 91 3.03 -5.75 4.23
C ILE A 91 2.94 -7.11 4.94
N ALA A 92 2.61 -8.19 4.23
CA ALA A 92 2.63 -9.54 4.78
C ALA A 92 4.05 -9.95 5.22
N GLU A 93 5.08 -9.61 4.44
CA GLU A 93 6.48 -9.82 4.81
C GLU A 93 6.86 -9.06 6.07
N ILE A 94 6.48 -7.78 6.19
CA ILE A 94 6.69 -6.99 7.42
C ILE A 94 6.06 -7.67 8.62
N PHE A 95 4.87 -8.26 8.48
CA PHE A 95 4.21 -8.98 9.56
C PHE A 95 5.02 -10.22 9.96
N LEU A 96 5.57 -10.97 9.00
CA LEU A 96 6.39 -12.15 9.28
C LEU A 96 7.72 -11.83 9.94
N GLU A 97 8.35 -10.73 9.56
CA GLU A 97 9.61 -10.31 10.14
C GLU A 97 9.46 -9.81 11.59
N ASN A 98 8.26 -9.36 11.96
CA ASN A 98 8.04 -8.72 13.27
C ASN A 98 7.20 -9.58 14.23
N PHE A 99 6.36 -10.48 13.73
CA PHE A 99 5.59 -11.41 14.52
C PHE A 99 6.11 -12.85 14.42
N SER A 100 6.22 -13.49 15.58
CA SER A 100 6.31 -14.94 15.63
C SER A 100 4.98 -15.59 15.21
N LYS A 101 5.03 -16.85 14.80
CA LYS A 101 3.84 -17.65 14.49
C LYS A 101 2.83 -17.68 15.65
N ALA A 102 3.31 -17.78 16.89
CA ALA A 102 2.45 -17.79 18.06
C ALA A 102 1.70 -16.45 18.23
N GLU A 103 2.40 -15.33 18.03
CA GLU A 103 1.80 -14.00 18.08
C GLU A 103 0.80 -13.78 16.96
N MET A 104 1.10 -14.20 15.72
CA MET A 104 0.14 -14.11 14.60
C MET A 104 -1.13 -14.90 14.87
N ASN A 105 -1.02 -16.13 15.40
CA ASN A 105 -2.18 -16.94 15.76
C ASN A 105 -3.01 -16.29 16.87
N LEU A 106 -2.35 -15.76 17.89
CA LEU A 106 -3.00 -15.09 19.00
C LEU A 106 -3.79 -13.86 18.55
N LEU A 107 -3.18 -13.01 17.71
CA LEU A 107 -3.84 -11.84 17.12
C LEU A 107 -4.99 -12.26 16.20
N THR A 108 -4.79 -13.30 15.39
CA THR A 108 -5.82 -13.83 14.50
C THR A 108 -7.04 -14.29 15.27
N ASN A 109 -6.84 -15.11 16.31
CA ASN A 109 -7.91 -15.60 17.18
C ASN A 109 -8.65 -14.43 17.84
N PHE A 110 -7.91 -13.43 18.34
CA PHE A 110 -8.50 -12.22 18.91
C PHE A 110 -9.42 -11.49 17.91
N TYR A 111 -8.95 -11.22 16.69
CA TYR A 111 -9.76 -10.55 15.66
C TYR A 111 -10.96 -11.38 15.21
N GLN A 112 -10.88 -12.71 15.30
CA GLN A 112 -12.00 -13.61 15.03
C GLN A 112 -12.96 -13.76 16.22
N SER A 113 -12.77 -12.99 17.30
CA SER A 113 -13.52 -13.11 18.55
C SER A 113 -13.43 -14.50 19.19
N GLU A 114 -12.38 -15.25 18.87
CA GLU A 114 -12.02 -16.46 19.60
C GLU A 114 -11.39 -16.03 20.93
N GLY A 115 -11.96 -16.50 22.05
CA GLY A 115 -11.52 -16.09 23.38
C GLY A 115 -10.02 -16.35 23.60
N LEU A 116 -9.35 -15.42 24.27
CA LEU A 116 -7.95 -15.57 24.67
C LEU A 116 -7.87 -16.22 26.06
N SER A 117 -7.02 -17.25 26.19
CA SER A 117 -6.71 -17.80 27.52
C SER A 117 -6.11 -16.71 28.42
N PRO A 118 -6.49 -16.62 29.71
CA PRO A 118 -5.85 -15.69 30.65
C PRO A 118 -4.32 -15.84 30.73
N THR A 119 -3.79 -17.04 30.48
CA THR A 119 -2.34 -17.30 30.45
C THR A 119 -1.62 -16.59 29.30
N GLU A 120 -2.33 -16.26 28.22
CA GLU A 120 -1.75 -15.64 27.01
C GLU A 120 -1.85 -14.11 27.01
N ILE A 121 -2.46 -13.50 28.04
CA ILE A 121 -2.64 -12.04 28.10
C ILE A 121 -1.30 -11.29 27.99
N ALA A 122 -0.24 -11.80 28.62
CA ALA A 122 1.08 -11.18 28.56
C ALA A 122 1.65 -11.22 27.12
N ASN A 123 1.55 -12.37 26.44
CA ASN A 123 1.97 -12.54 25.06
C ASN A 123 1.15 -11.65 24.11
N PHE A 124 -0.16 -11.51 24.38
CA PHE A 124 -1.03 -10.62 23.61
C PHE A 124 -0.61 -9.16 23.70
N LYS A 125 -0.37 -8.68 24.93
CA LYS A 125 0.12 -7.31 25.14
C LYS A 125 1.46 -7.08 24.45
N ALA A 126 2.36 -8.04 24.50
CA ALA A 126 3.65 -7.97 23.81
C ALA A 126 3.48 -7.90 22.28
N ALA A 127 2.60 -8.71 21.71
CA ALA A 127 2.28 -8.67 20.28
C ALA A 127 1.69 -7.31 19.87
N ILE A 128 0.68 -6.82 20.59
CA ILE A 128 0.04 -5.53 20.30
C ILE A 128 1.04 -4.37 20.42
N ALA A 129 1.98 -4.42 21.37
CA ALA A 129 3.00 -3.38 21.55
C ALA A 129 3.92 -3.21 20.32
N LYS A 130 4.04 -4.24 19.46
CA LYS A 130 4.80 -4.15 18.19
C LYS A 130 4.08 -3.33 17.11
N GLY A 131 2.78 -3.06 17.29
CA GLY A 131 1.94 -2.39 16.30
C GLY A 131 2.49 -1.04 15.83
N VAL A 132 3.03 -0.22 16.74
CA VAL A 132 3.61 1.10 16.37
C VAL A 132 4.79 0.94 15.41
N ARG A 133 5.69 0.00 15.67
CA ARG A 133 6.83 -0.27 14.80
C ARG A 133 6.38 -0.82 13.45
N ILE A 134 5.44 -1.76 13.45
CA ILE A 134 4.91 -2.36 12.21
C ILE A 134 4.23 -1.29 11.37
N GLN A 135 3.43 -0.41 11.98
CA GLN A 135 2.79 0.70 11.28
C GLN A 135 3.83 1.63 10.63
N GLN A 136 4.92 1.94 11.33
CA GLN A 136 6.01 2.74 10.76
C GLN A 136 6.65 2.05 9.57
N LEU A 137 7.01 0.77 9.71
CA LEU A 137 7.61 -0.02 8.62
C LEU A 137 6.68 -0.11 7.40
N THR A 138 5.38 -0.31 7.63
CA THR A 138 4.38 -0.30 6.57
C THR A 138 4.29 1.06 5.87
N ALA A 139 4.31 2.16 6.62
CA ALA A 139 4.30 3.50 6.06
C ALA A 139 5.55 3.78 5.22
N ASP A 140 6.74 3.41 5.73
CA ASP A 140 8.01 3.55 5.03
C ASP A 140 8.02 2.70 3.74
N TYR A 141 7.48 1.47 3.80
CA TYR A 141 7.35 0.59 2.65
C TYR A 141 6.41 1.18 1.59
N ILE A 142 5.23 1.66 1.97
CA ILE A 142 4.29 2.29 1.03
C ILE A 142 4.93 3.52 0.38
N PHE A 143 5.62 4.36 1.17
CA PHE A 143 6.30 5.54 0.69
C PHE A 143 7.40 5.20 -0.33
N ALA A 144 8.19 4.16 -0.06
CA ALA A 144 9.26 3.73 -0.96
C ALA A 144 8.77 3.03 -2.24
N ASN A 145 7.54 2.51 -2.25
CA ASN A 145 7.01 1.68 -3.35
C ASN A 145 5.79 2.31 -4.05
N SER A 146 5.48 3.58 -3.77
CA SER A 146 4.46 4.34 -4.48
C SER A 146 5.11 5.46 -5.30
N GLU A 147 4.74 5.56 -6.58
CA GLU A 147 5.14 6.68 -7.44
C GLU A 147 4.44 7.99 -7.04
N GLY A 148 3.38 7.92 -6.23
CA GLY A 148 2.56 9.07 -5.88
C GLY A 148 1.83 9.67 -7.09
N CYS A 149 1.19 10.81 -6.87
CA CYS A 149 0.41 11.52 -7.91
C CYS A 149 0.60 13.03 -7.91
N ALA A 150 1.41 13.58 -7.00
CA ALA A 150 1.50 15.02 -6.80
C ALA A 150 2.00 15.78 -8.05
N GLU A 151 3.00 15.24 -8.76
CA GLU A 151 3.50 15.86 -10.00
C GLU A 151 2.42 15.85 -11.10
N HIS A 152 1.75 14.70 -11.29
CA HIS A 152 0.62 14.57 -12.22
C HIS A 152 -0.51 15.55 -11.91
N ASP A 153 -0.89 15.67 -10.63
CA ASP A 153 -1.93 16.60 -10.18
C ASP A 153 -1.56 18.05 -10.53
N ILE A 154 -0.30 18.45 -10.27
CA ILE A 154 0.21 19.79 -10.54
C ILE A 154 0.19 20.09 -12.03
N ASP A 155 0.68 19.17 -12.86
CA ASP A 155 0.72 19.35 -14.32
C ASP A 155 -0.69 19.50 -14.91
N LEU A 156 -1.66 18.71 -14.43
CA LEU A 156 -3.08 18.82 -14.79
C LEU A 156 -3.63 20.21 -14.46
N ILE A 157 -3.40 20.68 -13.25
CA ILE A 157 -3.91 21.96 -12.77
C ILE A 157 -3.24 23.13 -13.52
N LEU A 158 -1.91 23.09 -13.69
CA LEU A 158 -1.18 24.14 -14.41
C LEU A 158 -1.58 24.22 -15.88
N SER A 159 -1.81 23.07 -16.53
CA SER A 159 -2.29 23.02 -17.92
C SER A 159 -3.67 23.66 -18.05
N PHE A 160 -4.57 23.38 -17.10
CA PHE A 160 -5.88 24.04 -17.04
C PHE A 160 -5.79 25.54 -16.76
N LEU A 161 -4.89 25.98 -15.88
CA LEU A 161 -4.70 27.41 -15.61
C LEU A 161 -4.13 28.15 -16.82
N ALA A 162 -3.33 27.49 -17.65
CA ALA A 162 -2.79 28.04 -18.89
C ALA A 162 -3.86 28.14 -20.01
N ASP A 163 -4.76 27.16 -20.09
CA ASP A 163 -5.91 27.16 -21.00
C ASP A 163 -7.19 26.70 -20.27
N PRO A 164 -8.00 27.64 -19.73
CA PRO A 164 -9.22 27.30 -19.02
C PRO A 164 -10.31 26.66 -19.90
N GLN A 165 -10.15 26.68 -21.23
CA GLN A 165 -11.03 25.99 -22.18
C GLN A 165 -10.57 24.57 -22.49
N LEU A 166 -9.45 24.13 -21.89
CA LEU A 166 -8.92 22.78 -22.01
C LEU A 166 -10.00 21.75 -21.63
N LYS A 167 -10.24 20.84 -22.57
CA LYS A 167 -11.10 19.68 -22.38
C LYS A 167 -10.21 18.44 -22.20
N PRO A 168 -10.71 17.39 -21.54
CA PRO A 168 -10.00 16.11 -21.52
C PRO A 168 -9.66 15.70 -22.95
N GLU A 169 -8.40 15.40 -23.23
CA GLU A 169 -8.04 14.78 -24.50
C GLU A 169 -8.83 13.46 -24.61
N ASN A 170 -9.50 13.24 -25.74
CA ASN A 170 -10.03 11.91 -26.07
C ASN A 170 -8.83 10.99 -26.32
N THR A 171 -8.16 10.51 -25.28
CA THR A 171 -7.18 9.44 -25.39
C THR A 171 -7.91 8.09 -25.51
N LEU A 172 -8.79 7.99 -26.51
CA LEU A 172 -9.22 6.74 -27.12
C LEU A 172 -8.44 6.61 -28.43
N ALA A 173 -7.19 6.16 -28.33
CA ALA A 173 -6.46 5.41 -29.35
C ALA A 173 -4.95 5.49 -29.07
N VAL A 174 -4.41 4.45 -28.43
CA VAL A 174 -3.29 3.72 -29.02
C VAL A 174 -3.55 2.23 -28.75
N GLU A 175 -3.57 1.46 -29.84
CA GLU A 175 -3.75 0.01 -29.92
C GLU A 175 -2.71 -0.80 -29.11
#